data_AF-A0AAW9Q896-F1
#
_entry.id   AF-A0AAW9Q896-F1
#
_cell.length_a   1.000
_cell.length_b   1.000
_cell.length_c   1.000
_cell.angle_alpha   90.00
_cell.angle_beta   90.00
_cell.angle_gamma   90.00
#
_symmetry.space_group_name_H-M   'P 1'
#
loop_
_entity.id
_entity.type
_entity.pdbx_description
1 polymer ?
#
loop_
_entity_poly.entity_id
_entity_poly.type
_entity_poly.pdbx_seq_one_letter_code
_entity_poly.pdbx_strand_id
1 'polypeptide(L)'
;MTPPRARWQPGRWLPRLCLLLALGAAGWAVERAVAGWQAAAANRLIADGATAAGAPPSVLLAHAAALERAGRFDEALSAYAEAEALGSPDIRHAVHVNVANLYLRRGIEAARGEGHAQRAMVLLQLAKAGYRSALREQPGDWNARYNYELALRVLPDFEVRHWRRSGNEVEVEDALKKDKSAWTEMVGTPRGMH
;
A
#
# COMPACT_ATOMS: atom_id res chain seq x y z
N MET A 1 29.61 51.02 -65.87
CA MET A 1 30.24 50.26 -64.76
C MET A 1 29.14 49.68 -63.89
N THR A 2 28.88 48.37 -64.00
CA THR A 2 27.93 47.63 -63.15
C THR A 2 28.72 46.81 -62.13
N PRO A 3 28.37 46.81 -60.83
CA PRO A 3 29.15 46.10 -59.82
C PRO A 3 28.93 44.59 -59.90
N PRO A 4 29.93 43.76 -59.55
CA PRO A 4 29.76 42.32 -59.49
C PRO A 4 28.88 41.95 -58.29
N ARG A 5 27.76 41.25 -58.56
CA ARG A 5 26.92 40.68 -57.51
C ARG A 5 27.63 39.45 -56.95
N ALA A 6 28.17 39.55 -55.74
CA ALA A 6 28.71 38.42 -55.00
C ALA A 6 27.60 37.39 -54.72
N ARG A 7 27.59 36.28 -55.47
CA ARG A 7 26.74 35.13 -55.19
C ARG A 7 27.25 34.43 -53.93
N TRP A 8 26.72 34.83 -52.78
CA TRP A 8 26.81 34.03 -51.56
C TRP A 8 26.21 32.64 -51.84
N GLN A 9 27.01 31.58 -51.68
CA GLN A 9 26.53 30.20 -51.74
C GLN A 9 26.42 29.61 -50.32
N PRO A 10 25.32 29.83 -49.59
CA PRO A 10 25.12 29.23 -48.27
C PRO A 10 24.78 27.71 -48.33
N GLY A 11 24.88 27.06 -49.49
CA GLY A 11 24.21 25.78 -49.74
C GLY A 11 24.99 24.49 -49.49
N ARG A 12 26.32 24.51 -49.26
CA ARG A 12 27.12 23.27 -49.23
C ARG A 12 27.01 22.48 -47.91
N TRP A 13 26.68 23.16 -46.81
CA TRP A 13 26.60 22.55 -45.47
C TRP A 13 25.16 22.17 -45.10
N LEU A 14 24.17 22.83 -45.70
CA LEU A 14 22.75 22.55 -45.52
C LEU A 14 22.37 21.07 -45.73
N PRO A 15 22.76 20.40 -46.83
CA PRO A 15 22.36 19.00 -47.05
C PRO A 15 23.00 18.06 -46.02
N ARG A 16 24.24 18.34 -45.58
CA ARG A 16 24.92 17.55 -44.53
C ARG A 16 24.27 17.74 -43.17
N LEU A 17 23.87 18.97 -42.84
CA LEU A 17 23.14 19.26 -41.61
C LEU A 17 21.77 18.59 -41.59
N CYS A 18 21.02 18.65 -42.70
CA CYS A 18 19.75 17.93 -42.85
C CYS A 18 19.93 16.42 -42.70
N LEU A 19 21.01 15.85 -43.25
CA LEU A 19 21.30 14.42 -43.14
C LEU A 19 21.61 14.00 -41.70
N LEU A 20 22.39 14.80 -40.97
CA LEU A 20 22.69 14.55 -39.55
C LEU A 20 21.44 14.66 -38.66
N LEU A 21 20.57 15.66 -38.91
CA LEU A 21 19.29 15.78 -38.22
C LEU A 21 18.36 14.61 -38.53
N ALA A 22 18.31 14.16 -39.78
CA ALA A 22 17.51 13.01 -40.17
C ALA A 22 18.00 11.71 -39.51
N LEU A 23 19.32 11.50 -39.43
CA LEU A 23 19.91 10.36 -38.73
C LEU A 23 19.64 10.40 -37.22
N GLY A 24 19.73 11.58 -36.59
CA GLY A 24 19.37 11.76 -35.18
C GLY A 24 17.90 11.47 -34.91
N ALA A 25 17.00 11.96 -35.75
CA ALA A 25 15.58 11.69 -35.66
C ALA A 25 15.26 10.19 -35.89
N ALA A 26 15.93 9.55 -36.84
CA ALA A 26 15.79 8.12 -37.10
C ALA A 26 16.27 7.27 -35.90
N GLY A 27 17.41 7.61 -35.30
CA GLY A 27 17.90 6.94 -34.10
C GLY A 27 16.92 7.07 -32.93
N TRP A 28 16.40 8.27 -32.70
CA TRP A 28 15.41 8.51 -31.65
C TRP A 28 14.08 7.78 -31.89
N ALA A 29 13.62 7.71 -33.14
CA ALA A 29 12.44 6.96 -33.51
C ALA A 29 12.61 5.45 -33.29
N VAL A 30 13.80 4.91 -33.58
CA VAL A 30 14.12 3.49 -33.33
C VAL A 30 14.10 3.18 -31.84
N GLU A 31 14.72 4.02 -30.99
CA GLU A 31 14.65 3.84 -29.53
C GLU A 31 13.20 3.83 -29.01
N ARG A 32 12.37 4.75 -29.50
CA ARG A 32 10.95 4.82 -29.15
C ARG A 32 10.18 3.60 -29.63
N ALA A 33 10.47 3.10 -30.83
CA ALA A 33 9.84 1.90 -31.37
C ALA A 33 10.20 0.66 -30.54
N VAL A 34 11.48 0.50 -30.18
CA VAL A 34 11.95 -0.62 -29.34
C VAL A 34 11.33 -0.55 -27.95
N ALA A 35 11.33 0.62 -27.31
CA ALA A 35 10.70 0.81 -26.00
C ALA A 35 9.19 0.51 -26.04
N GLY A 36 8.49 0.94 -27.10
CA GLY A 36 7.08 0.65 -27.30
C GLY A 36 6.80 -0.85 -27.50
N TRP A 37 7.67 -1.54 -28.23
CA TRP A 37 7.55 -2.98 -28.46
C TRP A 37 7.78 -3.80 -27.19
N GLN A 38 8.77 -3.42 -26.38
CA GLN A 38 9.03 -4.02 -25.07
C GLN A 38 7.87 -3.79 -24.10
N ALA A 39 7.31 -2.57 -24.07
CA ALA A 39 6.14 -2.26 -23.28
C ALA A 39 4.91 -3.07 -23.75
N ALA A 40 4.71 -3.23 -25.06
CA ALA A 40 3.62 -4.04 -25.59
C ALA A 40 3.78 -5.54 -25.27
N ALA A 41 5.00 -6.06 -25.33
CA ALA A 41 5.31 -7.44 -24.94
C ALA A 41 5.09 -7.66 -23.43
N ALA A 42 5.56 -6.74 -22.59
CA ALA A 42 5.31 -6.76 -21.14
C ALA A 42 3.81 -6.67 -20.83
N ASN A 43 3.05 -5.82 -21.53
CA ASN A 43 1.60 -5.71 -21.35
C ASN A 43 0.86 -7.00 -21.71
N ARG A 44 1.31 -7.74 -22.73
CA ARG A 44 0.74 -9.06 -23.08
C ARG A 44 1.01 -10.08 -21.98
N LEU A 45 2.23 -10.16 -21.49
CA LEU A 45 2.58 -11.06 -20.38
C LEU A 45 1.83 -10.70 -19.09
N ILE A 46 1.71 -9.41 -18.75
CA ILE A 46 0.90 -8.94 -17.63
C ILE A 46 -0.58 -9.33 -17.80
N ALA A 47 -1.14 -9.20 -19.02
CA ALA A 47 -2.51 -9.60 -19.31
C ALA A 47 -2.72 -11.12 -19.13
N ASP A 48 -1.70 -11.91 -19.44
CA ASP A 48 -1.68 -13.37 -19.23
C ASP A 48 -1.30 -13.76 -17.78
N GLY A 49 -1.05 -12.77 -16.91
CA GLY A 49 -0.67 -13.02 -15.52
C GLY A 49 0.72 -13.65 -15.37
N ALA A 50 1.66 -13.33 -16.26
CA ALA A 50 3.06 -13.74 -16.23
C ALA A 50 4.01 -12.52 -16.22
N THR A 51 5.17 -12.65 -15.59
CA THR A 51 6.27 -11.67 -15.65
C THR A 51 7.57 -12.34 -16.03
N ALA A 52 8.43 -11.60 -16.74
CA ALA A 52 9.79 -12.03 -16.98
C ALA A 52 10.63 -11.86 -15.70
N ALA A 53 11.58 -12.76 -15.46
CA ALA A 53 12.56 -12.61 -14.38
C ALA A 53 13.37 -11.30 -14.58
N GLY A 54 13.50 -10.49 -13.52
CA GLY A 54 14.20 -9.20 -13.57
C GLY A 54 13.40 -8.08 -14.23
N ALA A 55 12.07 -8.20 -14.33
CA ALA A 55 11.22 -7.13 -14.85
C ALA A 55 11.36 -5.82 -14.03
N PRO A 56 11.17 -4.64 -14.67
CA PRO A 56 11.17 -3.38 -13.95
C PRO A 56 10.14 -3.34 -12.81
N PRO A 57 10.37 -2.62 -11.70
CA PRO A 57 9.45 -2.58 -10.55
C PRO A 57 8.02 -2.14 -10.90
N SER A 58 7.86 -1.25 -11.89
CA SER A 58 6.55 -0.83 -12.40
C SER A 58 5.79 -1.95 -13.11
N VAL A 59 6.50 -2.85 -13.79
CA VAL A 59 5.95 -4.04 -14.45
C VAL A 59 5.55 -5.07 -13.40
N LEU A 60 6.38 -5.28 -12.36
CA LEU A 60 6.06 -6.15 -11.24
C LEU A 60 4.80 -5.68 -10.49
N LEU A 61 4.69 -4.37 -10.24
CA LEU A 61 3.49 -3.77 -9.63
C LEU A 61 2.23 -4.01 -10.48
N ALA A 62 2.33 -3.81 -11.81
CA ALA A 62 1.22 -4.03 -12.72
C ALA A 62 0.79 -5.50 -12.78
N HIS A 63 1.76 -6.42 -12.76
CA HIS A 63 1.52 -7.85 -12.68
C HIS A 63 0.87 -8.28 -11.35
N ALA A 64 1.34 -7.76 -10.22
CA ALA A 64 0.72 -8.00 -8.92
C ALA A 64 -0.77 -7.60 -8.93
N ALA A 65 -1.08 -6.43 -9.51
CA ALA A 65 -2.46 -5.98 -9.66
C ALA A 65 -3.28 -6.86 -10.64
N ALA A 66 -2.66 -7.45 -11.67
CA ALA A 66 -3.31 -8.41 -12.55
C ALA A 66 -3.63 -9.74 -11.83
N LEU A 67 -2.68 -10.27 -11.06
CA LEU A 67 -2.87 -11.46 -10.23
C LEU A 67 -3.97 -11.25 -9.19
N GLU A 68 -4.03 -10.07 -8.56
CA GLU A 68 -5.09 -9.73 -7.62
C GLU A 68 -6.47 -9.79 -8.31
N ARG A 69 -6.63 -9.16 -9.48
CA ARG A 69 -7.89 -9.18 -10.24
C ARG A 69 -8.29 -10.59 -10.67
N ALA A 70 -7.32 -11.47 -10.88
CA ALA A 70 -7.53 -12.88 -11.20
C ALA A 70 -7.82 -13.75 -9.95
N GLY A 71 -7.82 -13.18 -8.74
CA GLY A 71 -8.05 -13.89 -7.49
C GLY A 71 -6.85 -14.70 -6.98
N ARG A 72 -5.68 -14.57 -7.61
CA ARG A 72 -4.43 -15.25 -7.24
C ARG A 72 -3.71 -14.46 -6.14
N PHE A 73 -4.32 -14.36 -4.96
CA PHE A 73 -3.93 -13.41 -3.93
C PHE A 73 -2.53 -13.64 -3.34
N ASP A 74 -2.14 -14.89 -3.09
CA ASP A 74 -0.83 -15.19 -2.50
C ASP A 74 0.30 -14.82 -3.48
N GLU A 75 0.08 -15.08 -4.77
CA GLU A 75 1.00 -14.71 -5.84
C GLU A 75 1.04 -13.20 -6.03
N ALA A 76 -0.11 -12.52 -5.95
CA ALA A 76 -0.18 -11.07 -5.98
C ALA A 76 0.64 -10.46 -4.85
N LEU A 77 0.52 -10.96 -3.61
CA LEU A 77 1.30 -10.49 -2.47
C LEU A 77 2.81 -10.71 -2.64
N SER A 78 3.22 -11.86 -3.21
CA SER A 78 4.63 -12.10 -3.55
C SER A 78 5.15 -11.09 -4.59
N ALA A 79 4.38 -10.84 -5.65
CA ALA A 79 4.75 -9.89 -6.69
C ALA A 79 4.77 -8.43 -6.18
N TYR A 80 3.85 -8.07 -5.28
CA TYR A 80 3.89 -6.78 -4.59
C TYR A 80 5.16 -6.62 -3.74
N ALA A 81 5.56 -7.65 -2.99
CA ALA A 81 6.78 -7.62 -2.18
C ALA A 81 8.04 -7.45 -3.04
N GLU A 82 8.10 -8.10 -4.21
CA GLU A 82 9.22 -7.92 -5.15
C GLU A 82 9.24 -6.50 -5.74
N ALA A 83 8.07 -5.97 -6.13
CA ALA A 83 7.95 -4.59 -6.61
C ALA A 83 8.33 -3.56 -5.54
N GLU A 84 8.01 -3.82 -4.27
CA GLU A 84 8.37 -2.96 -3.13
C GLU A 84 9.89 -2.94 -2.91
N ALA A 85 10.53 -4.13 -2.91
CA ALA A 85 11.95 -4.28 -2.65
C ALA A 85 12.83 -3.57 -3.69
N LEU A 86 12.41 -3.60 -4.96
CA LEU A 86 13.16 -3.02 -6.09
C LEU A 86 12.68 -1.61 -6.47
N GLY A 87 11.53 -1.17 -5.93
CA GLY A 87 10.83 0.03 -6.35
C GLY A 87 11.43 1.34 -5.85
N SER A 88 11.14 2.43 -6.58
CA SER A 88 11.33 3.80 -6.09
C SER A 88 10.34 4.12 -4.96
N PRO A 89 10.48 5.24 -4.22
CA PRO A 89 9.51 5.66 -3.21
C PRO A 89 8.06 5.69 -3.73
N ASP A 90 7.84 6.16 -4.97
CA ASP A 90 6.51 6.20 -5.57
C ASP A 90 5.93 4.80 -5.83
N ILE A 91 6.78 3.86 -6.25
CA ILE A 91 6.36 2.46 -6.44
C ILE A 91 6.03 1.83 -5.09
N ARG A 92 6.83 2.06 -4.04
CA ARG A 92 6.56 1.54 -2.69
C ARG A 92 5.24 2.08 -2.12
N HIS A 93 5.00 3.39 -2.27
CA HIS A 93 3.72 3.99 -1.91
C HIS A 93 2.55 3.31 -2.63
N ALA A 94 2.68 3.12 -3.96
CA ALA A 94 1.68 2.43 -4.74
C ALA A 94 1.48 0.97 -4.32
N VAL A 95 2.55 0.24 -3.94
CA VAL A 95 2.45 -1.10 -3.37
C VAL A 95 1.66 -1.07 -2.06
N HIS A 96 2.01 -0.20 -1.11
CA HIS A 96 1.32 -0.10 0.18
C HIS A 96 -0.18 0.18 0.02
N VAL A 97 -0.55 1.10 -0.89
CA VAL A 97 -1.96 1.39 -1.17
C VAL A 97 -2.68 0.19 -1.80
N ASN A 98 -2.05 -0.50 -2.76
CA ASN A 98 -2.67 -1.66 -3.42
C ASN A 98 -2.84 -2.85 -2.47
N VAL A 99 -1.81 -3.18 -1.69
CA VAL A 99 -1.87 -4.25 -0.68
C VAL A 99 -2.91 -3.93 0.39
N ALA A 100 -3.01 -2.68 0.84
CA ALA A 100 -4.07 -2.26 1.77
C ALA A 100 -5.48 -2.39 1.16
N ASN A 101 -5.66 -2.01 -0.11
CA ASN A 101 -6.92 -2.21 -0.84
C ASN A 101 -7.31 -3.68 -0.96
N LEU A 102 -6.34 -4.56 -1.26
CA LEU A 102 -6.53 -6.01 -1.31
C LEU A 102 -7.05 -6.52 0.03
N TYR A 103 -6.38 -6.17 1.14
CA TYR A 103 -6.80 -6.58 2.48
C TYR A 103 -8.16 -6.01 2.88
N LEU A 104 -8.47 -4.77 2.51
CA LEU A 104 -9.78 -4.17 2.78
C LEU A 104 -10.90 -4.94 2.09
N ARG A 105 -10.75 -5.20 0.77
CA ARG A 105 -11.72 -5.98 -0.01
C ARG A 105 -11.94 -7.37 0.58
N ARG A 106 -10.84 -8.08 0.88
CA ARG A 106 -10.85 -9.43 1.42
C ARG A 106 -11.42 -9.48 2.84
N GLY A 107 -11.14 -8.45 3.66
CA GLY A 107 -11.68 -8.32 5.00
C GLY A 107 -13.20 -8.11 4.99
N ILE A 108 -13.69 -7.23 4.11
CA ILE A 108 -15.14 -7.02 3.92
C ILE A 108 -15.82 -8.30 3.42
N GLU A 109 -15.19 -9.02 2.48
CA GLU A 109 -15.72 -10.29 1.99
C GLU A 109 -15.76 -11.36 3.08
N ALA A 110 -14.69 -11.54 3.83
CA ALA A 110 -14.64 -12.46 4.96
C ALA A 110 -15.68 -12.11 6.04
N ALA A 111 -15.97 -10.83 6.27
CA ALA A 111 -16.98 -10.40 7.23
C ALA A 111 -18.41 -10.83 6.89
N ARG A 112 -18.68 -11.17 5.62
CA ARG A 112 -20.00 -11.65 5.17
C ARG A 112 -20.22 -13.15 5.42
N GLY A 113 -19.16 -13.93 5.63
CA GLY A 113 -19.23 -15.37 5.82
C GLY A 113 -19.34 -15.77 7.28
N GLU A 114 -20.16 -16.78 7.57
CA GLU A 114 -20.28 -17.36 8.92
C GLU A 114 -18.94 -17.93 9.39
N GLY A 115 -18.59 -17.72 10.66
CA GLY A 115 -17.36 -18.25 11.26
C GLY A 115 -16.05 -17.57 10.82
N HIS A 116 -16.10 -16.51 10.00
CA HIS A 116 -14.90 -15.83 9.49
C HIS A 116 -14.58 -14.48 10.15
N ALA A 117 -15.25 -14.15 11.26
CA ALA A 117 -15.09 -12.87 11.95
C ALA A 117 -13.63 -12.56 12.34
N GLN A 118 -12.90 -13.54 12.88
CA GLN A 118 -11.49 -13.35 13.25
C GLN A 118 -10.59 -13.09 12.03
N ARG A 119 -10.85 -13.79 10.92
CA ARG A 119 -10.12 -13.57 9.67
C ARG A 119 -10.39 -12.18 9.12
N ALA A 120 -11.65 -11.76 9.10
CA ALA A 120 -12.06 -10.42 8.68
C ALA A 120 -11.36 -9.34 9.52
N MET A 121 -11.35 -9.51 10.84
CA MET A 121 -10.67 -8.63 11.80
C MET A 121 -9.19 -8.45 11.45
N VAL A 122 -8.45 -9.55 11.28
CA VAL A 122 -7.02 -9.51 10.95
C VAL A 122 -6.77 -8.80 9.62
N LEU A 123 -7.54 -9.12 8.57
CA LEU A 123 -7.40 -8.49 7.26
C LEU A 123 -7.67 -6.99 7.32
N LEU A 124 -8.72 -6.56 8.03
CA LEU A 124 -9.06 -5.14 8.19
C LEU A 124 -7.99 -4.39 8.99
N GLN A 125 -7.36 -5.02 9.99
CA GLN A 125 -6.23 -4.45 10.71
C GLN A 125 -4.99 -4.28 9.82
N LEU A 126 -4.69 -5.28 8.96
CA LEU A 126 -3.61 -5.17 7.98
C LEU A 126 -3.86 -4.05 6.96
N ALA A 127 -5.11 -3.90 6.50
CA ALA A 127 -5.50 -2.80 5.62
C ALA A 127 -5.23 -1.44 6.28
N LYS A 128 -5.69 -1.25 7.53
CA LYS A 128 -5.46 -0.01 8.31
C LYS A 128 -3.97 0.27 8.49
N ALA A 129 -3.17 -0.73 8.82
CA ALA A 129 -1.73 -0.59 8.96
C ALA A 129 -1.06 -0.14 7.64
N GLY A 130 -1.46 -0.75 6.52
CA GLY A 130 -0.95 -0.41 5.18
C GLY A 130 -1.30 1.02 4.77
N TYR A 131 -2.56 1.44 4.93
CA TYR A 131 -2.95 2.83 4.63
C TYR A 131 -2.24 3.84 5.53
N ARG A 132 -2.05 3.52 6.81
CA ARG A 132 -1.31 4.41 7.72
C ARG A 132 0.14 4.56 7.29
N SER A 133 0.79 3.50 6.81
CA SER A 133 2.15 3.59 6.24
C SER A 133 2.16 4.44 4.96
N ALA A 134 1.25 4.19 4.02
CA ALA A 134 1.14 4.98 2.80
C ALA A 134 0.90 6.49 3.08
N LEU A 135 0.05 6.82 4.06
CA LEU A 135 -0.24 8.21 4.42
C LEU A 135 0.88 8.90 5.20
N ARG A 136 1.80 8.15 5.82
CA ARG A 136 3.05 8.73 6.37
C ARG A 136 4.01 9.13 5.25
N GLU A 137 4.03 8.38 4.16
CA GLU A 137 4.89 8.63 3.00
C GLU A 137 4.34 9.77 2.14
N GLN A 138 3.07 9.68 1.76
CA GLN A 138 2.38 10.71 0.99
C GLN A 138 1.09 11.14 1.69
N PRO A 139 1.18 12.14 2.58
CA PRO A 139 0.00 12.63 3.29
C PRO A 139 -1.08 13.15 2.35
N GLY A 140 -0.73 13.65 1.17
CA GLY A 140 -1.66 14.25 0.20
C GLY A 140 -2.51 13.25 -0.61
N ASP A 141 -2.31 11.93 -0.46
CA ASP A 141 -3.08 10.93 -1.20
C ASP A 141 -4.52 10.83 -0.70
N TRP A 142 -5.44 11.53 -1.38
CA TRP A 142 -6.85 11.56 -1.03
C TRP A 142 -7.54 10.18 -1.17
N ASN A 143 -7.11 9.35 -2.12
CA ASN A 143 -7.70 8.04 -2.33
C ASN A 143 -7.36 7.10 -1.17
N ALA A 144 -6.10 7.11 -0.72
CA ALA A 144 -5.66 6.35 0.45
C ALA A 144 -6.36 6.84 1.74
N ARG A 145 -6.55 8.16 1.92
CA ARG A 145 -7.32 8.71 3.05
C ARG A 145 -8.76 8.21 3.05
N TYR A 146 -9.45 8.33 1.92
CA TYR A 146 -10.83 7.90 1.79
C TYR A 146 -10.99 6.40 2.08
N ASN A 147 -10.11 5.56 1.53
CA ASN A 147 -10.16 4.12 1.78
C ASN A 147 -9.79 3.76 3.22
N TYR A 148 -8.90 4.52 3.86
CA TYR A 148 -8.61 4.35 5.28
C TYR A 148 -9.81 4.69 6.17
N GLU A 149 -10.53 5.77 5.88
CA GLU A 149 -11.77 6.11 6.57
C GLU A 149 -12.83 5.02 6.38
N LEU A 150 -12.92 4.44 5.19
CA LEU A 150 -13.80 3.30 4.95
C LEU A 150 -13.39 2.09 5.81
N ALA A 151 -12.09 1.78 5.90
CA ALA A 151 -11.60 0.70 6.76
C ALA A 151 -11.94 0.94 8.24
N LEU A 152 -11.83 2.18 8.72
CA LEU A 152 -12.22 2.58 10.09
C LEU A 152 -13.72 2.51 10.34
N ARG A 153 -14.56 2.77 9.33
CA ARG A 153 -16.03 2.57 9.46
C ARG A 153 -16.40 1.10 9.58
N VAL A 154 -15.70 0.22 8.85
CA VAL A 154 -15.93 -1.22 8.91
C VAL A 154 -15.39 -1.80 10.23
N LEU A 155 -14.19 -1.38 10.64
CA LEU A 155 -13.57 -1.79 11.89
C LEU A 155 -13.03 -0.58 12.65
N PRO A 156 -13.87 0.05 13.50
CA PRO A 156 -13.47 1.19 14.32
C PRO A 156 -12.31 0.86 15.24
N ASP A 157 -11.40 1.82 15.41
CA ASP A 157 -10.42 1.77 16.47
C ASP A 157 -11.11 2.17 17.77
N PHE A 158 -11.21 1.23 18.71
CA PHE A 158 -11.67 1.51 20.05
C PHE A 158 -10.46 1.91 20.88
N GLU A 159 -10.28 3.21 21.08
CA GLU A 159 -9.48 3.65 22.21
C GLU A 159 -10.27 3.33 23.48
N VAL A 160 -9.74 2.44 24.32
CA VAL A 160 -10.21 2.33 25.70
C VAL A 160 -9.92 3.69 26.32
N ARG A 161 -10.92 4.56 26.33
CA ARG A 161 -10.89 5.79 27.12
C ARG A 161 -10.70 5.33 28.55
N HIS A 162 -9.46 5.40 29.04
CA HIS A 162 -9.20 5.53 30.46
C HIS A 162 -9.78 6.88 30.83
N TRP A 163 -11.10 6.95 31.02
CA TRP A 163 -11.71 8.02 31.78
C TRP A 163 -10.87 8.06 33.04
N ARG A 164 -10.10 9.13 33.17
CA ARG A 164 -9.19 9.37 34.28
C ARG A 164 -9.94 8.91 35.52
N ARG A 165 -9.42 7.86 36.19
CA ARG A 165 -9.79 7.47 37.55
C ARG A 165 -9.55 8.72 38.37
N SER A 166 -10.53 9.60 38.42
CA SER A 166 -10.40 10.92 39.02
C SER A 166 -10.25 10.62 40.49
N GLY A 167 -9.02 10.79 40.99
CA GLY A 167 -8.62 10.42 42.34
C GLY A 167 -9.66 10.91 43.32
N ASN A 168 -10.36 9.94 43.93
CA ASN A 168 -11.10 9.96 45.19
C ASN A 168 -11.98 8.70 45.33
N GLU A 169 -11.59 7.55 44.76
CA GLU A 169 -12.12 6.27 45.23
C GLU A 169 -11.34 5.92 46.51
N VAL A 170 -12.02 6.02 47.65
CA VAL A 170 -11.61 5.30 48.85
C VAL A 170 -11.50 3.84 48.44
N GLU A 171 -10.32 3.24 48.61
CA GLU A 171 -10.01 1.87 48.21
C GLU A 171 -11.20 0.94 48.50
N VAL A 172 -11.93 0.56 47.45
CA VAL A 172 -13.05 -0.39 47.55
C VAL A 172 -12.55 -1.69 48.16
N GLU A 173 -11.28 -2.00 47.96
CA GLU A 173 -10.57 -3.11 48.55
C GLU A 173 -10.42 -3.01 50.08
N ASP A 174 -10.24 -1.81 50.64
CA ASP A 174 -10.16 -1.58 52.08
C ASP A 174 -11.53 -1.61 52.74
N ALA A 175 -12.56 -1.07 52.08
CA ALA A 175 -13.94 -1.20 52.52
C ALA A 175 -14.39 -2.68 52.53
N LEU A 176 -14.04 -3.44 51.48
CA LEU A 176 -14.33 -4.88 51.38
C LEU A 176 -13.54 -5.74 52.38
N LYS A 177 -12.27 -5.38 52.65
CA LYS A 177 -11.47 -6.04 53.70
C LYS A 177 -12.10 -5.84 55.08
N LYS A 178 -12.55 -4.61 55.38
CA LYS A 178 -13.18 -4.25 56.65
C LYS A 178 -14.49 -5.00 56.87
N ASP A 179 -15.29 -5.14 55.81
CA ASP A 179 -16.54 -5.88 55.85
C ASP A 179 -16.27 -7.38 56.06
N LYS A 180 -15.33 -7.98 55.30
CA LYS A 180 -14.92 -9.39 55.50
C LYS A 180 -14.40 -9.68 56.91
N SER A 181 -13.62 -8.77 57.50
CA SER A 181 -13.16 -8.94 58.89
C SER A 181 -14.32 -8.87 59.89
N ALA A 182 -15.29 -7.99 59.68
CA ALA A 182 -16.48 -7.88 60.53
C ALA A 182 -17.35 -9.15 60.47
N TRP A 183 -17.51 -9.75 59.29
CA TRP A 183 -18.19 -11.04 59.13
C TRP A 183 -17.44 -12.19 59.82
N THR A 184 -16.10 -12.19 59.77
CA THR A 184 -15.26 -13.25 60.37
C THR A 184 -15.25 -13.20 61.90
N GLU A 185 -15.39 -12.03 62.51
CA GLU A 185 -15.55 -11.90 63.97
C GLU A 185 -16.95 -12.31 64.45
N MET A 186 -17.98 -12.17 63.60
CA MET A 186 -19.37 -12.50 63.94
C MET A 186 -19.64 -14.02 63.91
N VAL A 187 -18.98 -14.75 63.02
CA VAL A 187 -18.93 -16.23 63.05
C VAL A 187 -17.66 -16.67 63.76
N GLY A 188 -17.71 -16.73 65.08
CA GLY A 188 -16.56 -17.06 65.94
C GLY A 188 -15.79 -18.30 65.46
N THR A 189 -14.47 -18.25 65.62
CA THR A 189 -13.56 -19.35 65.26
C THR A 189 -14.00 -20.66 65.94
N PRO A 190 -14.12 -21.78 65.20
CA PRO A 190 -14.55 -23.04 65.79
C PRO A 190 -13.53 -23.46 66.85
N ARG A 191 -13.96 -23.38 68.13
CA ARG A 191 -13.17 -23.88 69.26
C ARG A 191 -13.19 -25.40 69.23
N GLY A 192 -12.00 -25.98 69.09
CA GLY A 192 -11.77 -27.39 69.38
C GLY A 192 -11.02 -28.09 68.27
N MET A 193 -9.72 -28.30 68.49
CA MET A 193 -8.97 -29.53 68.19
C MET A 193 -7.59 -29.34 68.83
N HIS A 194 -7.53 -29.54 70.16
CA HIS A 194 -6.33 -30.01 70.84
C HIS A 194 -6.38 -31.54 70.84
#